data_AF-A0A4Z2IRM7-F1
#
_entry.id   AF-A0A4Z2IRM7-F1
#
_cell.length_a   1.000
_cell.length_b   1.000
_cell.length_c   1.000
_cell.angle_alpha   90.00
_cell.angle_beta   90.00
_cell.angle_gamma   90.00
#
_symmetry.space_group_name_H-M   'P 1'
#
loop_
_entity.id
_entity.type
_entity.pdbx_description
1 polymer ?
#
loop_
_entity_poly.entity_id
_entity_poly.type
_entity_poly.pdbx_seq_one_letter_code
_entity_poly.pdbx_strand_id
1 'polypeptide(L)'
;MSFQRDTKGQFLLDHVCNHYNLLEKDYFGIRYVDPEKQRHWLEPNKPVVKQLKSAQQPYTMCFRVKFYPHEPMKIKEELTKYLLYLQLKRDVYHGRLLCPFAEAAYLGACIIQAELGDHDPEEHPSDYIRDFKLFPKQTLKLERKIIEIHKNELRGQCAAFAELNMLQRAHSLETYGVDPHPCKARAVVESHTCAYRLQLVVSCYINPY
;
A
#
# COMPACT_ATOMS: atom_id res chain seq x y z
N MET A 1 -9.32 21.95 -3.85
CA MET A 1 -8.77 22.37 -5.15
C MET A 1 -9.81 22.10 -6.22
N SER A 2 -10.43 23.13 -6.78
CA SER A 2 -11.33 22.99 -7.95
C SER A 2 -10.49 22.76 -9.20
N PHE A 3 -10.71 21.67 -9.92
CA PHE A 3 -10.00 21.43 -11.18
C PHE A 3 -10.59 22.32 -12.28
N GLN A 4 -9.72 23.05 -12.98
CA GLN A 4 -10.12 23.65 -14.24
C GLN A 4 -10.49 22.54 -15.23
N ARG A 5 -11.40 22.82 -16.17
CA ARG A 5 -11.96 21.81 -17.08
C ARG A 5 -10.88 21.03 -17.85
N ASP A 6 -9.76 21.67 -18.12
CA ASP A 6 -8.65 21.14 -18.91
C ASP A 6 -7.46 20.68 -18.07
N THR A 7 -7.56 20.71 -16.73
CA THR A 7 -6.51 20.17 -15.85
C THR A 7 -6.29 18.69 -16.19
N LYS A 8 -5.11 18.36 -16.71
CA LYS A 8 -4.71 17.01 -17.10
C LYS A 8 -4.37 16.15 -15.89
N GLY A 9 -4.51 14.83 -16.02
CA GLY A 9 -4.10 13.90 -14.96
C GLY A 9 -2.61 14.02 -14.59
N GLN A 10 -1.75 14.34 -15.56
CA GLN A 10 -0.32 14.57 -15.33
C GLN A 10 -0.07 15.70 -14.34
N PHE A 11 -0.85 16.79 -14.40
CA PHE A 11 -0.72 17.91 -13.45
C PHE A 11 -0.92 17.44 -12.00
N LEU A 12 -1.91 16.57 -11.76
CA LEU A 12 -2.14 16.01 -10.44
C LEU A 12 -1.00 15.10 -9.99
N LEU A 13 -0.51 14.25 -10.90
CA LEU A 13 0.61 13.37 -10.61
C LEU A 13 1.86 14.18 -10.23
N ASP A 14 2.20 15.18 -11.04
CA ASP A 14 3.33 16.06 -10.80
C ASP A 14 3.17 16.86 -9.51
N HIS A 15 1.95 17.36 -9.23
CA HIS A 15 1.68 18.09 -8.00
C HIS A 15 1.95 17.24 -6.76
N VAL A 16 1.47 15.99 -6.75
CA VAL A 16 1.72 15.05 -5.64
C VAL A 16 3.21 14.72 -5.54
N CYS A 17 3.86 14.35 -6.64
CA CYS A 17 5.28 14.02 -6.63
C CYS A 17 6.14 15.21 -6.16
N ASN A 18 5.84 16.42 -6.62
CA ASN A 18 6.57 17.62 -6.22
C ASN A 18 6.33 17.97 -4.75
N HIS A 19 5.12 17.76 -4.23
CA HIS A 19 4.83 17.97 -2.80
C HIS A 19 5.69 17.07 -1.89
N TYR A 20 5.95 15.83 -2.32
CA TYR A 20 6.82 14.90 -1.59
C TYR A 20 8.29 14.98 -1.99
N ASN A 21 8.66 15.85 -2.94
CA ASN A 21 9.99 15.90 -3.55
C ASN A 21 10.44 14.54 -4.14
N LEU A 22 9.49 13.77 -4.67
CA LEU A 22 9.71 12.44 -5.24
C LEU A 22 10.37 12.55 -6.62
N LEU A 23 11.55 11.96 -6.78
CA LEU A 23 12.33 12.02 -8.02
C LEU A 23 12.00 10.85 -8.95
N GLU A 24 11.90 9.63 -8.42
CA GLU A 24 11.63 8.41 -9.18
C GLU A 24 10.11 8.22 -9.44
N LYS A 25 9.50 9.17 -10.15
CA LYS A 25 8.03 9.28 -10.34
C LYS A 25 7.42 8.15 -11.17
N ASP A 26 8.21 7.50 -12.02
CA ASP A 26 7.75 6.55 -13.04
C ASP A 26 7.09 5.30 -12.45
N TYR A 27 7.32 4.99 -11.17
CA TYR A 27 6.69 3.85 -10.50
C TYR A 27 5.24 4.11 -10.08
N PHE A 28 4.80 5.36 -10.06
CA PHE A 28 3.57 5.75 -9.38
C PHE A 28 2.46 6.20 -10.32
N GLY A 29 1.23 6.17 -9.80
CA GLY A 29 0.05 6.67 -10.47
C GLY A 29 -1.03 7.07 -9.47
N ILE A 30 -2.05 7.77 -9.98
CA ILE A 30 -3.24 8.09 -9.20
C ILE A 30 -4.34 7.12 -9.60
N ARG A 31 -4.97 6.48 -8.61
CA ARG A 31 -6.10 5.57 -8.78
C ARG A 31 -7.35 6.19 -8.19
N TYR A 32 -8.49 6.08 -8.86
CA TYR A 32 -9.80 6.47 -8.36
C TYR A 32 -10.77 5.29 -8.42
N VAL A 33 -11.92 5.44 -7.76
CA VAL A 33 -13.02 4.47 -7.79
C VAL A 33 -14.23 5.14 -8.42
N ASP A 34 -14.85 4.47 -9.39
CA ASP A 34 -16.09 4.95 -10.02
C ASP A 34 -17.34 4.55 -9.21
N PRO A 35 -18.56 4.99 -9.59
CA PRO A 35 -19.78 4.62 -8.88
C PRO A 35 -20.09 3.11 -8.89
N GLU A 36 -19.59 2.39 -9.89
CA GLU A 36 -19.71 0.93 -10.00
C GLU A 36 -18.67 0.19 -9.14
N LYS A 37 -17.97 0.92 -8.26
CA LYS A 37 -16.89 0.45 -7.37
C LYS A 37 -15.70 -0.15 -8.14
N GLN A 38 -15.56 0.17 -9.42
CA GLN A 38 -14.42 -0.25 -10.22
C GLN A 38 -13.24 0.69 -10.00
N ARG A 39 -12.05 0.12 -10.02
CA ARG A 39 -10.79 0.84 -9.77
C ARG A 39 -10.18 1.22 -11.11
N HIS A 40 -9.87 2.51 -11.27
CA HIS A 40 -9.32 3.06 -12.50
C HIS A 40 -8.04 3.83 -12.23
N TRP A 41 -7.06 3.68 -13.11
CA TRP A 41 -5.90 4.55 -13.12
C TRP A 41 -6.24 5.84 -13.86
N LEU A 42 -5.88 6.98 -13.27
CA LEU A 42 -5.99 8.28 -13.89
C LEU A 42 -5.02 8.34 -15.09
N GLU A 43 -5.56 8.64 -16.26
CA GLU A 43 -4.80 8.80 -17.48
C GLU A 43 -4.11 10.17 -17.49
N PRO A 44 -2.76 10.24 -17.64
CA PRO A 44 -2.04 11.49 -17.51
C PRO A 44 -2.40 12.53 -18.58
N ASN A 45 -2.67 12.08 -19.80
CA ASN A 45 -2.92 12.94 -20.95
C ASN A 45 -4.37 13.43 -21.08
N LYS A 46 -5.29 12.90 -20.27
CA LYS A 46 -6.72 13.24 -20.33
C LYS A 46 -7.09 14.24 -19.22
N PRO A 47 -8.06 15.15 -19.47
CA PRO A 47 -8.57 16.02 -18.43
C PRO A 47 -9.20 15.24 -17.27
N VAL A 48 -8.88 15.60 -16.03
CA VAL A 48 -9.34 14.94 -14.81
C VAL A 48 -10.86 14.94 -14.74
N VAL A 49 -11.49 16.09 -15.02
CA VAL A 49 -12.95 16.25 -14.99
C VAL A 49 -13.63 15.32 -15.98
N LYS A 50 -13.00 15.01 -17.12
CA LYS A 50 -13.57 14.07 -18.12
C LYS A 50 -13.51 12.62 -17.67
N GLN A 51 -12.52 12.26 -16.84
CA GLN A 51 -12.34 10.91 -16.31
C GLN A 51 -13.22 10.66 -15.08
N LEU A 52 -13.41 11.70 -14.25
CA LEU A 52 -14.19 11.61 -13.02
C LEU A 52 -15.69 11.92 -13.22
N LYS A 53 -16.17 12.06 -14.46
CA LYS A 53 -17.56 12.47 -14.77
C LYS A 53 -18.62 11.66 -14.03
N SER A 54 -18.39 10.37 -13.89
CA SER A 54 -19.34 9.48 -13.23
C SER A 54 -19.13 9.44 -11.73
N ALA A 55 -17.93 9.69 -11.21
CA ALA A 55 -17.64 9.58 -9.78
C ALA A 55 -18.40 10.63 -8.97
N GLN A 56 -19.03 10.19 -7.87
CA GLN A 56 -19.72 11.09 -6.94
C GLN A 56 -18.71 11.87 -6.11
N GLN A 57 -19.00 13.15 -5.85
CA GLN A 57 -18.18 13.97 -4.97
C GLN A 57 -18.46 13.65 -3.49
N PRO A 58 -17.45 13.69 -2.61
CA PRO A 58 -16.06 14.02 -2.88
C PRO A 58 -15.28 12.89 -3.59
N TYR A 59 -14.45 13.27 -4.57
CA TYR A 59 -13.62 12.31 -5.29
C TYR A 59 -12.57 11.70 -4.36
N THR A 60 -12.58 10.36 -4.26
CA THR A 60 -11.53 9.64 -3.52
C THR A 60 -10.46 9.18 -4.50
N MET A 61 -9.32 9.86 -4.48
CA MET A 61 -8.14 9.52 -5.27
C MET A 61 -7.01 9.03 -4.37
N CYS A 62 -6.26 8.04 -4.83
CA CYS A 62 -5.15 7.45 -4.10
C CYS A 62 -3.89 7.46 -4.97
N PHE A 63 -2.80 8.03 -4.44
CA PHE A 63 -1.47 7.87 -5.03
C PHE A 63 -0.90 6.50 -4.67
N ARG A 64 -0.49 5.70 -5.65
CA ARG A 64 -0.11 4.28 -5.51
C ARG A 64 1.03 3.90 -6.44
N VAL A 65 1.73 2.82 -6.12
CA VAL A 65 2.63 2.16 -7.10
C VAL A 65 1.77 1.53 -8.19
N LYS A 66 2.07 1.90 -9.42
CA LYS A 66 1.46 1.36 -10.64
C LYS A 66 2.38 0.36 -11.31
N PHE A 67 3.69 0.62 -11.28
CA PHE A 67 4.70 -0.24 -11.89
C PHE A 67 5.66 -0.71 -10.80
N TYR A 68 5.62 -2.00 -10.50
CA TYR A 68 6.48 -2.58 -9.48
C TYR A 68 7.85 -2.87 -10.09
N PRO A 69 8.95 -2.41 -9.49
CA PRO A 69 10.29 -2.69 -9.99
C PRO A 69 10.60 -4.18 -9.83
N HIS A 70 11.21 -4.78 -10.85
CA HIS A 70 11.69 -6.17 -10.78
C HIS A 70 12.75 -6.35 -9.68
N GLU A 71 13.60 -5.33 -9.49
CA GLU A 71 14.64 -5.32 -8.46
C GLU A 71 14.48 -4.06 -7.59
N PRO A 72 13.64 -4.10 -6.52
CA PRO A 72 13.40 -2.94 -5.66
C PRO A 72 14.66 -2.42 -4.97
N MET A 73 15.69 -3.25 -4.84
CA MET A 73 16.99 -2.86 -4.28
C MET A 73 17.77 -1.87 -5.14
N LYS A 74 17.46 -1.79 -6.45
CA LYS A 74 18.09 -0.84 -7.38
C LYS A 74 17.50 0.57 -7.31
N ILE A 75 16.36 0.74 -6.64
CA ILE A 75 15.79 2.06 -6.35
C ILE A 75 16.83 2.86 -5.57
N LYS A 76 17.05 4.12 -5.95
CA LYS A 76 18.06 4.96 -5.31
C LYS A 76 17.47 5.75 -4.16
N GLU A 77 16.27 6.28 -4.33
CA GLU A 77 15.63 7.16 -3.38
C GLU A 77 14.99 6.38 -2.21
N GLU A 78 15.33 6.76 -0.98
CA GLU A 78 14.77 6.14 0.23
C GLU A 78 13.24 6.32 0.30
N LEU A 79 12.73 7.49 -0.08
CA LEU A 79 11.30 7.75 -0.13
C LEU A 79 10.58 6.80 -1.09
N THR A 80 11.15 6.53 -2.26
CA THR A 80 10.58 5.58 -3.23
C THR A 80 10.52 4.16 -2.67
N LYS A 81 11.58 3.72 -1.98
CA LYS A 81 11.59 2.42 -1.28
C LYS A 81 10.51 2.37 -0.20
N TYR A 82 10.41 3.43 0.60
CA TYR A 82 9.41 3.52 1.67
C TYR A 82 7.98 3.48 1.13
N LEU A 83 7.69 4.21 0.06
CA LEU A 83 6.37 4.18 -0.60
C LEU A 83 6.05 2.80 -1.20
N LEU A 84 7.05 2.09 -1.73
CA LEU A 84 6.91 0.72 -2.18
C LEU A 84 6.64 -0.24 -1.00
N TYR A 85 7.33 -0.07 0.13
CA TYR A 85 7.09 -0.82 1.35
C TYR A 85 5.65 -0.64 1.84
N LEU A 86 5.17 0.60 1.95
CA LEU A 86 3.78 0.89 2.34
C LEU A 86 2.77 0.26 1.38
N GLN A 87 3.09 0.26 0.08
CA GLN A 87 2.26 -0.36 -0.93
C GLN A 87 2.19 -1.90 -0.76
N LEU A 88 3.31 -2.56 -0.46
CA LEU A 88 3.36 -4.01 -0.23
C LEU A 88 2.71 -4.39 1.09
N LYS A 89 2.91 -3.62 2.17
CA LYS A 89 2.17 -3.79 3.44
C LYS A 89 0.67 -3.80 3.21
N ARG A 90 0.18 -2.88 2.38
CA ARG A 90 -1.23 -2.84 1.97
C ARG A 90 -1.63 -4.07 1.14
N ASP A 91 -0.79 -4.51 0.21
CA ASP A 91 -1.11 -5.68 -0.62
C ASP A 91 -1.16 -6.97 0.20
N VAL A 92 -0.31 -7.10 1.21
CA VAL A 92 -0.38 -8.17 2.22
C VAL A 92 -1.70 -8.10 2.99
N TYR A 93 -2.04 -6.95 3.56
CA TYR A 93 -3.27 -6.77 4.33
C TYR A 93 -4.55 -7.04 3.54
N HIS A 94 -4.57 -6.68 2.25
CA HIS A 94 -5.72 -6.94 1.38
C HIS A 94 -5.68 -8.32 0.70
N GLY A 95 -4.65 -9.15 0.96
CA GLY A 95 -4.50 -10.48 0.37
C GLY A 95 -4.19 -10.47 -1.13
N ARG A 96 -3.67 -9.36 -1.66
CA ARG A 96 -3.19 -9.25 -3.05
C ARG A 96 -1.82 -9.90 -3.22
N LEU A 97 -0.97 -9.83 -2.19
CA LEU A 97 0.30 -10.53 -2.15
C LEU A 97 0.12 -11.85 -1.41
N LEU A 98 0.05 -12.94 -2.16
CA LEU A 98 -0.03 -14.29 -1.63
C LEU A 98 1.31 -14.67 -1.00
N CYS A 99 1.26 -14.98 0.29
CA CYS A 99 2.42 -15.31 1.09
C CYS A 99 2.25 -16.72 1.65
N PRO A 100 3.18 -17.66 1.36
CA PRO A 100 3.30 -18.90 2.12
C PRO A 100 3.47 -18.59 3.62
N PHE A 101 3.13 -19.54 4.50
CA PHE A 101 3.14 -19.31 5.95
C PHE A 101 4.46 -18.72 6.49
N ALA A 102 5.60 -19.24 6.03
CA ALA A 102 6.92 -18.75 6.45
C ALA A 102 7.16 -17.29 6.02
N GLU A 103 6.85 -16.97 4.76
CA GLU A 103 6.99 -15.61 4.22
C GLU A 103 6.00 -14.65 4.90
N ALA A 104 4.75 -15.06 5.13
CA ALA A 104 3.79 -14.26 5.87
C ALA A 104 4.30 -13.93 7.28
N ALA A 105 4.87 -14.91 7.99
CA ALA A 105 5.40 -14.66 9.32
C ALA A 105 6.59 -13.70 9.29
N TYR A 106 7.50 -13.85 8.32
CA TYR A 106 8.66 -12.98 8.19
C TYR A 106 8.26 -11.55 7.80
N LEU A 107 7.41 -11.39 6.78
CA LEU A 107 6.90 -10.07 6.36
C LEU A 107 6.15 -9.38 7.49
N GLY A 108 5.33 -10.13 8.25
CA GLY A 108 4.65 -9.61 9.44
C GLY A 108 5.62 -9.13 10.50
N ALA A 109 6.71 -9.88 10.75
CA ALA A 109 7.74 -9.48 11.70
C ALA A 109 8.49 -8.21 11.23
N CYS A 110 8.82 -8.09 9.94
CA CYS A 110 9.42 -6.87 9.40
C CYS A 110 8.53 -5.65 9.58
N ILE A 111 7.21 -5.78 9.36
CA ILE A 111 6.26 -4.69 9.58
C ILE A 111 6.27 -4.25 11.04
N ILE A 112 6.25 -5.22 11.97
CA ILE A 112 6.24 -4.94 13.41
C ILE A 112 7.54 -4.29 13.86
N GLN A 113 8.70 -4.82 13.44
CA GLN A 113 10.00 -4.21 13.73
C GLN A 113 10.06 -2.76 13.20
N ALA A 114 9.51 -2.51 12.02
CA ALA A 114 9.48 -1.16 11.45
C ALA A 114 8.55 -0.19 12.20
N GLU A 115 7.47 -0.70 12.81
CA GLU A 115 6.49 0.13 13.54
C GLU A 115 6.83 0.31 15.03
N LEU A 116 7.37 -0.71 15.68
CA LEU A 116 7.62 -0.75 17.13
C LEU A 116 9.10 -0.66 17.51
N GLY A 117 10.02 -0.92 16.58
CA GLY A 117 11.43 -1.14 16.93
C GLY A 117 11.63 -2.50 17.58
N ASP A 118 12.64 -2.62 18.43
CA ASP A 118 12.98 -3.89 19.09
C ASP A 118 11.90 -4.35 20.07
N HIS A 119 11.74 -5.67 20.19
CA HIS A 119 10.85 -6.24 21.21
C HIS A 119 11.33 -5.92 22.64
N ASP A 120 10.49 -5.17 23.35
CA ASP A 120 10.54 -4.96 24.80
C ASP A 120 9.54 -5.87 25.55
N PRO A 121 9.97 -6.76 26.47
CA PRO A 121 9.09 -7.60 27.28
C PRO A 121 8.11 -6.84 28.21
N GLU A 122 8.43 -5.61 28.60
CA GLU A 122 7.58 -4.79 29.48
C GLU A 122 6.44 -4.13 28.70
N GLU A 123 6.70 -3.71 27.45
CA GLU A 123 5.71 -3.05 26.60
C GLU A 123 4.92 -4.02 25.72
N HIS A 124 5.49 -5.19 25.39
CA HIS A 124 4.90 -6.14 24.44
C HIS A 124 4.40 -7.42 25.13
N PRO A 125 3.12 -7.46 25.56
CA PRO A 125 2.50 -8.67 26.12
C PRO A 125 2.47 -9.81 25.10
N SER A 126 2.18 -11.04 25.53
CA SER A 126 2.28 -12.23 24.66
C SER A 126 1.40 -12.23 23.40
N ASP A 127 0.42 -11.34 23.29
CA ASP A 127 -0.52 -11.23 22.17
C ASP A 127 -0.58 -9.83 21.53
N TYR A 128 0.42 -8.97 21.75
CA TYR A 128 0.50 -7.61 21.19
C TYR A 128 0.29 -7.54 19.66
N ILE A 129 0.62 -8.60 18.91
CA ILE A 129 0.39 -8.67 17.46
C ILE A 129 -1.10 -8.64 17.08
N ARG A 130 -1.99 -9.07 17.98
CA ARG A 130 -3.44 -9.12 17.71
C ARG A 130 -4.02 -7.75 17.37
N ASP A 131 -3.46 -6.69 17.94
CA ASP A 131 -3.91 -5.32 17.68
C ASP A 131 -3.48 -4.82 16.30
N PHE A 132 -2.49 -5.46 15.69
CA PHE A 132 -2.02 -5.20 14.34
C PHE A 132 -2.79 -6.06 13.35
N LYS A 133 -3.63 -5.42 12.54
CA LYS A 133 -4.34 -6.08 11.43
C LYS A 133 -3.38 -6.23 10.24
N LEU A 134 -2.49 -7.22 10.28
CA LEU A 134 -1.44 -7.39 9.28
C LEU A 134 -1.94 -8.18 8.05
N PHE A 135 -2.78 -9.19 8.26
CA PHE A 135 -3.25 -10.10 7.22
C PHE A 135 -4.78 -10.24 7.21
N PRO A 136 -5.41 -10.55 6.06
CA PRO A 136 -6.85 -10.83 6.00
C PRO A 136 -7.27 -12.01 6.89
N LYS A 137 -6.38 -13.00 7.01
CA LYS A 137 -6.56 -14.20 7.84
C LYS A 137 -5.37 -14.32 8.80
N GLN A 138 -5.42 -13.57 9.89
CA GLN A 138 -4.43 -13.63 10.95
C GLN A 138 -4.82 -14.69 11.97
N THR A 139 -4.02 -15.76 12.07
CA THR A 139 -4.27 -16.86 13.01
C THR A 139 -3.32 -16.75 14.20
N LEU A 140 -3.71 -17.27 15.37
CA LEU A 140 -2.83 -17.31 16.55
C LEU A 140 -1.48 -18.00 16.27
N LYS A 141 -1.47 -19.01 15.38
CA LYS A 141 -0.24 -19.69 14.96
C LYS A 141 0.69 -18.74 14.19
N LEU A 142 0.13 -17.92 13.30
CA LEU A 142 0.88 -16.91 12.57
C LEU A 142 1.40 -15.82 13.51
N GLU A 143 0.56 -15.30 14.40
CA GLU A 143 0.95 -14.29 15.40
C GLU A 143 2.13 -14.77 16.25
N ARG A 144 2.08 -16.00 16.79
CA ARG A 144 3.20 -16.56 17.56
C ARG A 144 4.49 -16.62 16.75
N LYS A 145 4.41 -16.99 15.47
CA LYS A 145 5.61 -17.06 14.62
C LYS A 145 6.16 -15.68 14.29
N ILE A 146 5.29 -14.68 14.06
CA ILE A 146 5.70 -13.27 13.90
C ILE A 146 6.45 -12.80 15.14
N ILE A 147 5.92 -13.07 16.34
CA ILE A 147 6.55 -12.69 17.61
C ILE A 147 7.93 -13.35 17.76
N GLU A 148 8.05 -14.64 17.42
CA GLU A 148 9.30 -15.38 17.48
C GLU A 148 10.38 -14.74 16.59
N ILE A 149 10.04 -14.42 15.34
CA ILE A 149 10.96 -13.79 14.38
C ILE A 149 11.32 -12.37 14.84
N HIS A 150 10.34 -11.59 15.28
CA HIS A 150 10.55 -10.23 15.79
C HIS A 150 11.55 -10.21 16.96
N LYS A 151 11.42 -11.15 17.90
CA LYS A 151 12.31 -11.29 19.06
C LYS A 151 13.73 -11.73 18.71
N ASN A 152 13.85 -12.71 17.83
CA ASN A 152 15.09 -13.48 17.69
C ASN A 152 15.91 -13.09 16.46
N GLU A 153 15.25 -12.70 15.36
CA GLU A 153 15.89 -12.51 14.06
C GLU A 153 16.02 -11.03 13.67
N LEU A 154 15.10 -10.18 14.12
CA LEU A 154 15.04 -8.77 13.69
C LEU A 154 15.58 -7.78 14.74
N ARG A 155 15.94 -8.26 15.93
CA ARG A 155 16.46 -7.42 17.01
C ARG A 155 17.71 -6.64 16.57
N GLY A 156 17.75 -5.35 16.92
CA GLY A 156 18.79 -4.40 16.59
C GLY A 156 18.68 -3.80 15.19
N GLN A 157 17.67 -4.19 14.40
CA GLN A 157 17.43 -3.60 13.08
C GLN A 157 16.63 -2.30 13.22
N CYS A 158 17.11 -1.23 12.56
CA CYS A 158 16.32 -0.02 12.41
C CYS A 158 15.15 -0.23 11.43
N ALA A 159 14.15 0.65 11.50
CA ALA A 159 12.96 0.57 10.66
C ALA A 159 13.29 0.50 9.15
N ALA A 160 14.20 1.35 8.66
CA ALA A 160 14.60 1.36 7.25
C ALA A 160 15.19 0.02 6.78
N PHE A 161 15.89 -0.70 7.66
CA PHE A 161 16.46 -2.01 7.33
C PHE A 161 15.39 -3.11 7.36
N ALA A 162 14.45 -3.07 8.31
CA ALA A 162 13.30 -3.97 8.35
C ALA A 162 12.39 -3.79 7.11
N GLU A 163 12.16 -2.56 6.69
CA GLU A 163 11.44 -2.22 5.45
C GLU A 163 12.14 -2.79 4.22
N LEU A 164 13.47 -2.63 4.14
CA LEU A 164 14.28 -3.18 3.06
C LEU A 164 14.20 -4.71 3.00
N ASN A 165 14.28 -5.38 4.15
CA ASN A 165 14.16 -6.84 4.26
C ASN A 165 12.78 -7.31 3.77
N MET A 166 11.71 -6.56 4.09
CA MET A 166 10.38 -6.85 3.56
C MET A 166 10.35 -6.74 2.03
N LEU A 167 10.94 -5.69 1.45
CA LEU A 167 11.01 -5.52 0.00
C LEU A 167 11.79 -6.66 -0.69
N GLN A 168 12.90 -7.11 -0.09
CA GLN A 168 13.72 -8.21 -0.59
C GLN A 168 12.93 -9.52 -0.65
N ARG A 169 12.17 -9.85 0.40
CA ARG A 169 11.36 -11.07 0.42
C ARG A 169 10.14 -10.99 -0.47
N ALA A 170 9.48 -9.84 -0.47
CA ALA A 170 8.24 -9.65 -1.22
C ALA A 170 8.43 -9.74 -2.73
N HIS A 171 9.57 -9.26 -3.28
CA HIS A 171 9.78 -9.28 -4.73
C HIS A 171 9.96 -10.68 -5.33
N SER A 172 10.31 -11.68 -4.51
CA SER A 172 10.44 -13.06 -4.96
C SER A 172 9.11 -13.83 -4.95
N LEU A 173 8.03 -13.23 -4.44
CA LEU A 173 6.72 -13.87 -4.39
C LEU A 173 6.02 -13.80 -5.73
N GLU A 174 5.32 -14.88 -6.10
CA GLU A 174 4.68 -15.06 -7.40
C GLU A 174 3.67 -13.96 -7.76
N THR A 175 2.99 -13.40 -6.76
CA THR A 175 1.96 -12.36 -6.94
C THR A 175 2.49 -10.94 -6.76
N TYR A 176 3.81 -10.78 -6.64
CA TYR A 176 4.44 -9.47 -6.56
C TYR A 176 4.13 -8.64 -7.82
N GLY A 177 3.59 -7.44 -7.60
CA GLY A 177 3.23 -6.52 -8.69
C GLY A 177 2.06 -6.97 -9.56
N VAL A 178 1.40 -8.09 -9.25
CA VAL A 178 0.23 -8.55 -9.98
C VAL A 178 -0.99 -7.72 -9.56
N ASP A 179 -1.63 -7.07 -10.54
CA ASP A 179 -2.93 -6.44 -10.32
C ASP A 179 -4.04 -7.42 -10.71
N PRO A 180 -4.74 -8.05 -9.75
CA PRO A 180 -5.83 -8.96 -10.06
C PRO A 180 -6.96 -8.17 -10.71
N HIS A 181 -7.12 -8.36 -12.02
CA HIS A 181 -8.29 -7.88 -12.74
C HIS A 181 -9.44 -8.85 -12.44
N PRO A 182 -10.59 -8.38 -11.94
CA PRO A 182 -11.75 -9.23 -11.78
C PRO A 182 -12.19 -9.71 -13.16
N CYS A 183 -11.80 -10.93 -13.53
CA CYS A 183 -12.49 -11.64 -14.60
C CYS A 183 -13.92 -11.85 -14.12
N LYS A 184 -14.92 -11.50 -14.95
CA LYS A 184 -16.34 -11.74 -14.66
C LYS A 184 -16.62 -13.26 -14.60
N ALA A 185 -16.15 -13.92 -13.57
CA ALA A 185 -16.69 -15.18 -13.09
C ALA A 185 -17.77 -14.82 -12.08
N ARG A 186 -18.98 -15.28 -12.36
CA ARG A 186 -20.22 -14.99 -11.65
C ARG A 186 -20.15 -15.61 -10.24
N ALA A 187 -19.47 -14.96 -9.30
CA ALA A 187 -19.48 -15.31 -7.89
C ALA A 187 -19.44 -14.04 -7.04
N VAL A 188 -20.56 -13.77 -6.37
CA VAL A 188 -20.75 -12.68 -5.43
C VAL A 188 -19.88 -12.94 -4.20
N VAL A 189 -18.93 -12.06 -3.92
CA VAL A 189 -18.33 -11.97 -2.58
C VAL A 189 -18.35 -10.50 -2.17
N GLU A 190 -19.23 -10.20 -1.21
CA GLU A 190 -19.36 -8.89 -0.59
C GLU A 190 -18.05 -8.51 0.12
N SER A 191 -17.42 -7.43 -0.32
CA SER A 191 -16.28 -6.84 0.39
C SER A 191 -16.79 -5.77 1.35
N HIS A 192 -16.64 -6.06 2.63
CA HIS A 192 -16.92 -5.15 3.73
C HIS A 192 -15.97 -3.94 3.65
N THR A 193 -16.54 -2.75 3.52
CA THR A 193 -15.89 -1.47 3.79
C THR A 193 -15.71 -1.29 5.28
N CYS A 194 -14.46 -1.09 5.74
CA CYS A 194 -14.19 -0.26 6.91
C CYS A 194 -12.79 0.35 6.84
N ALA A 195 -12.70 1.63 7.16
CA ALA A 195 -11.53 2.50 7.10
C ALA A 195 -10.50 2.17 8.20
N TYR A 196 -9.20 2.47 7.98
CA TYR A 196 -8.40 3.47 8.72
C TYR A 196 -6.93 3.51 8.23
N ARG A 197 -6.40 4.75 8.24
CA ARG A 197 -5.01 5.30 8.25
C ARG A 197 -3.81 4.41 7.83
N LEU A 198 -3.51 4.43 6.53
CA LEU A 198 -2.19 4.76 5.92
C LEU A 198 -2.41 4.89 4.40
N GLN A 199 -3.45 5.63 4.03
CA GLN A 199 -3.70 6.00 2.65
C GLN A 199 -3.18 7.43 2.48
N LEU A 200 -2.27 7.64 1.52
CA LEU A 200 -2.16 8.94 0.88
C LEU A 200 -3.47 9.19 0.12
N VAL A 201 -4.49 9.62 0.87
CA VAL A 201 -5.75 10.09 0.31
C VAL A 201 -5.48 11.50 -0.16
N VAL A 202 -5.48 11.71 -1.48
CA VAL A 202 -5.51 13.06 -2.02
C VAL A 202 -6.95 13.54 -1.87
N SER A 203 -7.29 14.09 -0.70
CA SER A 203 -8.61 14.67 -0.45
C SER A 203 -8.71 16.02 -1.14
N CYS A 204 -9.24 16.03 -2.36
CA CYS A 204 -9.58 17.27 -3.05
C CYS A 204 -10.98 17.73 -2.62
N TYR A 205 -11.06 18.62 -1.63
CA TYR A 205 -12.30 19.38 -1.37
C TYR A 205 -12.54 20.34 -2.54
N ILE A 206 -13.61 20.14 -3.30
CA ILE A 206 -14.12 21.11 -4.28
C ILE A 206 -15.30 21.79 -3.59
N ASN A 207 -15.14 23.06 -3.24
CA ASN A 207 -16.23 23.87 -2.74
C ASN A 207 -17.08 24.29 -3.96
N PRO A 208 -18.40 24.04 -3.98
CA PRO A 208 -19.27 24.46 -5.08
C PRO A 208 -19.68 25.92 -4.88
N TYR A 209 -18.73 26.85 -4.99
CA TYR A 209 -18.99 28.28 -5.16
C TYR A 209 -17.95 28.89 -6.09
#